data_AF-A0A3P1C3B9-F1
#
_entry.id   AF-A0A3P1C3B9-F1
#
_cell.length_a   1.000
_cell.length_b   1.000
_cell.length_c   1.000
_cell.angle_alpha   90.00
_cell.angle_beta   90.00
_cell.angle_gamma   90.00
#
_symmetry.space_group_name_H-M   'P 1'
#
loop_
_entity.id
_entity.type
_entity.pdbx_description
1 polymer ?
#
loop_
_entity_poly.entity_id
_entity_poly.type
_entity_poly.pdbx_seq_one_letter_code
_entity_poly.pdbx_strand_id
1 'polypeptide(L)'
;MVETDPLKADTLQFAGTLPDTLLPKHRILAYYGNPHSKKMGALGEYPRKEMLRRLDAEAAKWQKADPSKPIQKALHLVAISAQGTPQKDGNYRLRMSDKTIRKVMSWGAQHGAIVFLDIQVGLADLKGELAYLEKYLKLPYVHLGIDPEFSMKTGARPGTKIGTYDAADINDAVQFLSRIVKENNLPPKVLVVHRFTQRMVTNYKNIKLDPRVAIVMDMDGWGPPSLKIDSYRDYIVKEPVQYTGFKLFYYNDLKKVDHRSNHKVPHLMEPAEVLSLEPKPLYIQYQ
;
A
#
# COMPACT_ATOMS: atom_id res chain seq x y z
N MET A 1 -10.01 -1.63 38.91
CA MET A 1 -9.75 -2.31 37.62
C MET A 1 -9.50 -1.23 36.59
N VAL A 2 -8.29 -1.15 36.02
CA VAL A 2 -7.99 -0.20 34.95
C VAL A 2 -8.72 -0.72 33.71
N GLU A 3 -9.75 -0.01 33.26
CA GLU A 3 -10.46 -0.34 32.04
C GLU A 3 -9.49 -0.21 30.87
N THR A 4 -9.02 -1.34 30.34
CA THR A 4 -8.10 -1.37 29.22
C THR A 4 -8.88 -1.04 27.95
N ASP A 5 -8.64 0.14 27.39
CA ASP A 5 -9.17 0.51 26.07
C ASP A 5 -8.74 -0.57 25.03
N PRO A 6 -9.69 -1.31 24.43
CA PRO A 6 -9.40 -2.41 23.52
C PRO A 6 -8.79 -1.95 22.19
N LEU A 7 -8.66 -0.64 21.97
CA LEU A 7 -8.02 -0.05 20.80
C LEU A 7 -6.60 0.46 21.07
N LYS A 8 -6.11 0.41 22.31
CA LYS A 8 -4.70 0.74 22.61
C LYS A 8 -3.75 -0.15 21.80
N ALA A 9 -2.64 0.42 21.34
CA ALA A 9 -1.77 -0.25 20.37
C ALA A 9 -1.18 -1.51 21.01
N ASP A 10 -0.78 -1.36 22.27
CA ASP A 10 -0.18 -2.40 23.10
C ASP A 10 -1.17 -3.49 23.51
N THR A 11 -2.49 -3.28 23.33
CA THR A 11 -3.53 -4.29 23.59
C THR A 11 -3.97 -5.04 22.33
N LEU A 12 -3.54 -4.61 21.14
CA LEU A 12 -3.86 -5.26 19.89
C LEU A 12 -2.93 -6.47 19.66
N GLN A 13 -3.41 -7.65 20.05
CA GLN A 13 -2.74 -8.91 19.71
C GLN A 13 -3.12 -9.35 18.29
N PHE A 14 -2.11 -9.69 17.49
CA PHE A 14 -2.30 -10.24 16.16
C PHE A 14 -2.79 -11.69 16.27
N ALA A 15 -3.94 -12.01 15.69
CA ALA A 15 -4.54 -13.35 15.80
C ALA A 15 -3.84 -14.41 14.93
N GLY A 16 -2.97 -14.00 14.01
CA GLY A 16 -2.19 -14.91 13.15
C GLY A 16 -0.75 -15.12 13.64
N THR A 17 0.01 -15.90 12.90
CA THR A 17 1.48 -16.00 13.08
C THR A 17 2.16 -15.11 12.05
N LEU A 18 2.99 -14.18 12.49
CA LEU A 18 3.83 -13.40 11.58
C LEU A 18 5.09 -14.21 11.26
N PRO A 19 5.49 -14.34 9.98
CA PRO A 19 6.78 -14.91 9.65
C PRO A 19 7.91 -13.95 10.03
N ASP A 20 9.10 -14.49 10.32
CA ASP A 20 10.32 -13.70 10.58
C ASP A 20 10.66 -12.75 9.42
N THR A 21 10.25 -13.11 8.20
CA THR A 21 10.34 -12.24 7.02
C THR A 21 9.20 -12.55 6.06
N LEU A 22 8.44 -11.52 5.66
CA LEU A 22 7.33 -11.66 4.70
C LEU A 22 7.84 -11.91 3.29
N LEU A 23 8.60 -10.96 2.73
CA LEU A 23 9.09 -11.03 1.35
C LEU A 23 10.51 -11.59 1.30
N PRO A 24 10.82 -12.53 0.36
CA PRO A 24 10.01 -12.93 -0.78
C PRO A 24 9.16 -14.20 -0.54
N LYS A 25 9.08 -14.71 0.70
CA LYS A 25 8.45 -16.00 1.03
C LYS A 25 6.93 -16.01 0.83
N HIS A 26 6.27 -14.88 1.08
CA HIS A 26 4.83 -14.71 0.97
C HIS A 26 4.47 -13.80 -0.21
N ARG A 27 3.22 -13.89 -0.66
CA ARG A 27 2.59 -12.83 -1.47
C ARG A 27 1.61 -12.08 -0.59
N ILE A 28 1.72 -10.76 -0.57
CA ILE A 28 0.83 -9.89 0.19
C ILE A 28 -0.37 -9.56 -0.70
N LEU A 29 -1.59 -9.72 -0.18
CA LEU A 29 -2.82 -9.33 -0.86
C LEU A 29 -3.58 -8.33 0.00
N ALA A 30 -3.72 -7.11 -0.50
CA ALA A 30 -4.21 -5.96 0.24
C ALA A 30 -5.55 -5.44 -0.30
N TYR A 31 -6.45 -5.07 0.59
CA TYR A 31 -7.57 -4.18 0.28
C TYR A 31 -7.22 -2.76 0.68
N TYR A 32 -7.24 -1.85 -0.30
CA TYR A 32 -6.89 -0.44 -0.11
C TYR A 32 -8.10 0.44 0.19
N GLY A 33 -7.85 1.53 0.90
CA GLY A 33 -8.75 2.69 0.88
C GLY A 33 -8.97 3.35 2.23
N ASN A 34 -10.17 3.91 2.41
CA ASN A 34 -10.53 4.64 3.62
C ASN A 34 -11.93 4.23 4.10
N PRO A 35 -12.11 3.78 5.37
CA PRO A 35 -13.39 3.31 5.88
C PRO A 35 -14.50 4.38 5.92
N HIS A 36 -14.14 5.67 5.76
CA HIS A 36 -15.08 6.78 5.73
C HIS A 36 -15.52 7.16 4.30
N SER A 37 -15.03 6.47 3.27
CA SER A 37 -15.35 6.79 1.87
C SER A 37 -15.62 5.54 1.04
N LYS A 38 -16.84 5.45 0.49
CA LYS A 38 -17.23 4.41 -0.46
C LYS A 38 -16.57 4.52 -1.84
N LYS A 39 -15.82 5.59 -2.09
CA LYS A 39 -15.20 5.90 -3.39
C LYS A 39 -13.67 5.80 -3.38
N MET A 40 -13.07 5.58 -2.22
CA MET A 40 -11.61 5.53 -2.06
C MET A 40 -11.06 4.11 -1.91
N GLY A 41 -11.85 3.08 -2.21
CA GLY A 41 -11.41 1.70 -2.27
C GLY A 41 -12.20 0.73 -1.38
N ALA A 42 -11.87 -0.56 -1.53
CA ALA A 42 -12.57 -1.68 -0.91
C ALA A 42 -12.75 -1.59 0.62
N LEU A 43 -11.85 -0.89 1.34
CA LEU A 43 -11.98 -0.71 2.80
C LEU A 43 -13.22 0.08 3.22
N GLY A 44 -13.69 1.02 2.40
CA GLY A 44 -14.85 1.86 2.68
C GLY A 44 -16.09 1.52 1.88
N GLU A 45 -15.93 0.73 0.81
CA GLU A 45 -17.03 0.37 -0.09
C GLU A 45 -18.05 -0.59 0.55
N TYR A 46 -17.56 -1.54 1.35
CA TYR A 46 -18.38 -2.60 1.94
C TYR A 46 -18.45 -2.51 3.47
N PRO A 47 -19.53 -3.01 4.11
CA PRO A 47 -19.54 -3.26 5.55
C PRO A 47 -18.39 -4.18 5.96
N ARG A 48 -17.77 -3.95 7.14
CA ARG A 48 -16.57 -4.68 7.61
C ARG A 48 -16.62 -6.20 7.39
N LYS A 49 -17.69 -6.88 7.81
CA LYS A 49 -17.80 -8.35 7.70
C LYS A 49 -17.76 -8.80 6.25
N GLU A 50 -18.46 -8.10 5.37
CA GLU A 50 -18.48 -8.39 3.94
C GLU A 50 -17.13 -8.06 3.29
N MET A 51 -16.51 -6.95 3.66
CA MET A 51 -15.16 -6.57 3.19
C MET A 51 -14.14 -7.68 3.50
N LEU A 52 -14.10 -8.17 4.74
CA LEU A 52 -13.17 -9.23 5.15
C LEU A 52 -13.47 -10.57 4.46
N ARG A 53 -14.74 -10.93 4.27
CA ARG A 53 -15.14 -12.13 3.52
C ARG A 53 -14.70 -12.06 2.05
N ARG A 54 -14.79 -10.89 1.43
CA ARG A 54 -14.31 -10.66 0.05
C ARG A 54 -12.79 -10.76 -0.03
N LEU A 55 -12.09 -10.18 0.93
CA LEU A 55 -10.64 -10.30 1.04
C LEU A 55 -10.20 -11.77 1.13
N ASP A 56 -10.90 -12.60 1.93
CA ASP A 56 -10.64 -14.04 2.00
C ASP A 56 -10.89 -14.75 0.67
N ALA A 57 -11.95 -14.38 -0.05
CA ALA A 57 -12.26 -14.94 -1.36
C ALA A 57 -11.18 -14.60 -2.40
N GLU A 58 -10.69 -13.36 -2.44
CA GLU A 58 -9.58 -12.98 -3.32
C GLU A 58 -8.28 -13.70 -2.93
N ALA A 59 -7.97 -13.77 -1.63
CA ALA A 59 -6.81 -14.53 -1.14
C ALA A 59 -6.87 -16.00 -1.58
N ALA A 60 -8.04 -16.65 -1.53
CA ALA A 60 -8.20 -18.03 -1.98
C ALA A 60 -7.96 -18.19 -3.49
N LYS A 61 -8.42 -17.24 -4.32
CA LYS A 61 -8.16 -17.25 -5.78
C LYS A 61 -6.66 -17.15 -6.07
N TRP A 62 -5.97 -16.23 -5.41
CA TRP A 62 -4.54 -16.05 -5.57
C TRP A 62 -3.73 -17.25 -5.05
N GLN A 63 -4.13 -17.83 -3.92
CA GLN A 63 -3.50 -19.03 -3.38
C GLN A 63 -3.64 -20.23 -4.32
N LYS A 64 -4.81 -20.36 -4.98
CA LYS A 64 -5.05 -21.42 -5.99
C LYS A 64 -4.21 -21.20 -7.24
N ALA A 65 -4.04 -19.96 -7.68
CA ALA A 65 -3.28 -19.62 -8.89
C ALA A 65 -1.76 -19.82 -8.72
N ASP A 66 -1.25 -19.64 -7.50
CA ASP A 66 0.15 -19.93 -7.16
C ASP A 66 0.28 -20.55 -5.76
N PRO A 67 0.18 -21.89 -5.66
CA PRO A 67 0.30 -22.62 -4.39
C PRO A 67 1.68 -22.51 -3.74
N SER A 68 2.72 -22.10 -4.48
CA SER A 68 4.10 -22.06 -3.97
C SER A 68 4.39 -20.86 -3.06
N LYS A 69 3.52 -19.84 -3.08
CA LYS A 69 3.63 -18.63 -2.26
C LYS A 69 2.41 -18.51 -1.34
N PRO A 70 2.57 -18.72 -0.03
CA PRO A 70 1.49 -18.47 0.93
C PRO A 70 1.01 -17.00 0.88
N ILE A 71 -0.30 -16.80 0.96
CA ILE A 71 -0.91 -15.46 0.94
C ILE A 71 -0.96 -14.84 2.34
N GLN A 72 -0.33 -13.67 2.51
CA GLN A 72 -0.55 -12.79 3.66
C GLN A 72 -1.57 -11.72 3.31
N LYS A 73 -2.76 -11.80 3.90
CA LYS A 73 -3.80 -10.77 3.76
C LYS A 73 -3.37 -9.45 4.40
N ALA A 74 -3.83 -8.33 3.84
CA ALA A 74 -3.55 -7.00 4.34
C ALA A 74 -4.73 -6.03 4.20
N LEU A 75 -4.82 -5.06 5.11
CA LEU A 75 -5.66 -3.87 4.97
C LEU A 75 -4.75 -2.66 4.78
N HIS A 76 -4.87 -1.96 3.66
CA HIS A 76 -4.04 -0.81 3.33
C HIS A 76 -4.84 0.49 3.49
N LEU A 77 -4.70 1.14 4.65
CA LEU A 77 -5.44 2.33 5.02
C LEU A 77 -4.74 3.60 4.52
N VAL A 78 -5.47 4.47 3.82
CA VAL A 78 -5.06 5.87 3.62
C VAL A 78 -5.12 6.62 4.95
N ALA A 79 -4.03 6.55 5.71
CA ALA A 79 -3.94 7.09 7.06
C ALA A 79 -3.74 8.61 7.03
N ILE A 80 -3.05 9.12 6.00
CA ILE A 80 -2.88 10.54 5.73
C ILE A 80 -3.30 10.75 4.29
N SER A 81 -4.36 11.52 4.08
CA SER A 81 -4.97 11.72 2.76
C SER A 81 -4.76 13.14 2.26
N ALA A 82 -4.25 13.29 1.05
CA ALA A 82 -4.12 14.59 0.42
C ALA A 82 -5.50 15.19 0.17
N GLN A 83 -5.61 16.51 0.32
CA GLN A 83 -6.85 17.26 0.25
C GLN A 83 -6.81 18.22 -0.93
N GLY A 84 -7.96 18.41 -1.57
CA GLY A 84 -8.15 19.44 -2.59
C GLY A 84 -8.22 20.86 -2.01
N THR A 85 -8.25 21.02 -0.69
CA THR A 85 -8.34 22.32 0.00
C THR A 85 -7.29 22.42 1.12
N PRO A 86 -6.77 23.63 1.42
CA PRO A 86 -5.82 23.81 2.49
C PRO A 86 -6.47 23.43 3.83
N GLN A 87 -5.71 22.72 4.67
CA GLN A 87 -6.09 22.48 6.05
C GLN A 87 -5.57 23.62 6.94
N LYS A 88 -5.80 23.55 8.26
CA LYS A 88 -5.42 24.63 9.20
C LYS A 88 -3.95 25.03 9.13
N ASP A 89 -3.06 24.08 8.82
CA ASP A 89 -1.61 24.28 8.69
C ASP A 89 -1.16 24.60 7.25
N GLY A 90 -2.10 24.75 6.31
CA GLY A 90 -1.82 25.03 4.91
C GLY A 90 -1.28 23.84 4.10
N ASN A 91 -1.15 22.64 4.69
CA ASN A 91 -0.43 21.52 4.07
C ASN A 91 -1.25 20.62 3.13
N TYR A 92 -2.52 20.93 2.88
CA TYR A 92 -3.40 20.18 1.96
C TYR A 92 -3.44 18.67 2.22
N ARG A 93 -3.54 18.27 3.47
CA ARG A 93 -3.58 16.86 3.86
C ARG A 93 -4.29 16.68 5.19
N LEU A 94 -5.03 15.60 5.36
CA LEU A 94 -5.79 15.27 6.56
C LEU A 94 -5.29 13.96 7.17
N ARG A 95 -4.95 13.99 8.47
CA ARG A 95 -4.61 12.79 9.26
C ARG A 95 -5.90 12.13 9.74
N MET A 96 -6.02 10.82 9.50
CA MET A 96 -7.08 10.02 10.12
C MET A 96 -6.94 10.09 11.65
N SER A 97 -8.07 10.12 12.36
CA SER A 97 -8.06 10.11 13.82
C SER A 97 -7.43 8.82 14.35
N ASP A 98 -6.83 8.91 15.54
CA ASP A 98 -6.25 7.77 16.25
C ASP A 98 -7.29 6.63 16.42
N LYS A 99 -8.55 6.98 16.73
CA LYS A 99 -9.68 6.05 16.74
C LYS A 99 -9.88 5.32 15.40
N THR A 100 -9.74 6.00 14.27
CA THR A 100 -9.91 5.39 12.93
C THR A 100 -8.78 4.45 12.61
N ILE A 101 -7.53 4.90 12.81
CA ILE A 101 -6.33 4.08 12.54
C ILE A 101 -6.38 2.80 13.37
N ARG A 102 -6.62 2.93 14.68
CA ARG A 102 -6.76 1.78 15.59
C ARG A 102 -7.91 0.86 15.23
N LYS A 103 -9.04 1.40 14.75
CA LYS A 103 -10.18 0.59 14.30
C LYS A 103 -9.76 -0.33 13.14
N VAL A 104 -9.08 0.19 12.12
CA VAL A 104 -8.62 -0.64 11.00
C VAL A 104 -7.53 -1.62 11.44
N MET A 105 -6.60 -1.19 12.31
CA MET A 105 -5.62 -2.09 12.91
C MET A 105 -6.26 -3.23 13.70
N SER A 106 -7.34 -2.97 14.44
CA SER A 106 -8.08 -4.00 15.15
C SER A 106 -8.77 -4.99 14.19
N TRP A 107 -9.25 -4.50 13.04
CA TRP A 107 -9.83 -5.38 12.02
C TRP A 107 -8.77 -6.31 11.43
N GLY A 108 -7.61 -5.77 11.09
CA GLY A 108 -6.48 -6.55 10.59
C GLY A 108 -6.02 -7.57 11.62
N ALA A 109 -5.73 -7.13 12.85
CA ALA A 109 -5.26 -7.98 13.94
C ALA A 109 -6.22 -9.14 14.24
N GLN A 110 -7.52 -8.87 14.36
CA GLN A 110 -8.54 -9.90 14.61
C GLN A 110 -8.73 -10.88 13.44
N HIS A 111 -8.39 -10.47 12.21
CA HIS A 111 -8.56 -11.29 11.00
C HIS A 111 -7.25 -11.96 10.52
N GLY A 112 -6.15 -11.78 11.27
CA GLY A 112 -4.82 -12.24 10.85
C GLY A 112 -4.30 -11.53 9.59
N ALA A 113 -4.74 -10.29 9.34
CA ALA A 113 -4.29 -9.46 8.23
C ALA A 113 -3.37 -8.34 8.73
N ILE A 114 -2.21 -8.18 8.08
CA ILE A 114 -1.29 -7.07 8.36
C ILE A 114 -1.92 -5.75 7.92
N VAL A 115 -1.41 -4.61 8.40
CA VAL A 115 -1.95 -3.30 8.06
C VAL A 115 -0.87 -2.41 7.47
N PHE A 116 -1.17 -1.76 6.36
CA PHE A 116 -0.35 -0.67 5.82
C PHE A 116 -1.02 0.66 6.18
N LEU A 117 -0.19 1.60 6.64
CA LEU A 117 -0.59 2.99 6.82
C LEU A 117 0.02 3.80 5.69
N ASP A 118 -0.83 4.30 4.81
CA ASP A 118 -0.41 5.02 3.62
C ASP A 118 -0.34 6.53 3.86
N ILE A 119 0.60 7.18 3.19
CA ILE A 119 0.85 8.62 3.32
C ILE A 119 0.75 9.32 1.97
N GLN A 120 -0.24 10.20 1.89
CA GLN A 120 -0.39 11.23 0.86
C GLN A 120 -0.04 12.59 1.50
N VAL A 121 1.22 13.03 1.36
CA VAL A 121 1.73 14.18 2.14
C VAL A 121 1.16 15.54 1.74
N GLY A 122 0.61 15.68 0.52
CA GLY A 122 0.20 16.98 0.00
C GLY A 122 1.38 17.95 -0.10
N LEU A 123 1.32 19.05 0.66
CA LEU A 123 2.42 20.02 0.80
C LEU A 123 3.23 19.87 2.09
N ALA A 124 2.88 18.90 2.96
CA ALA A 124 3.68 18.60 4.15
C ALA A 124 5.01 17.91 3.78
N ASP A 125 5.94 17.91 4.74
CA ASP A 125 7.13 17.07 4.68
C ASP A 125 6.82 15.62 5.11
N LEU A 126 7.54 14.65 4.54
CA LEU A 126 7.34 13.23 4.86
C LEU A 126 7.76 12.89 6.30
N LYS A 127 8.80 13.54 6.86
CA LYS A 127 9.35 13.21 8.18
C LYS A 127 8.36 13.47 9.30
N GLY A 128 7.65 14.59 9.25
CA GLY A 128 6.58 14.93 10.19
C GLY A 128 5.43 13.92 10.16
N GLU A 129 5.15 13.34 8.99
CA GLU A 129 4.12 12.31 8.84
C GLU A 129 4.54 10.93 9.31
N LEU A 130 5.80 10.55 9.06
CA LEU A 130 6.40 9.36 9.64
C LEU A 130 6.38 9.43 11.17
N ALA A 131 6.79 10.56 11.76
CA ALA A 131 6.78 10.77 13.20
C ALA A 131 5.37 10.66 13.79
N TYR A 132 4.35 11.20 13.11
CA TYR A 132 2.95 11.06 13.53
C TYR A 132 2.49 9.59 13.61
N LEU A 133 2.95 8.76 12.67
CA LEU A 133 2.59 7.34 12.59
C LEU A 133 3.51 6.40 13.38
N GLU A 134 4.60 6.91 13.98
CA GLU A 134 5.64 6.10 14.64
C GLU A 134 5.05 5.11 15.65
N LYS A 135 4.14 5.57 16.52
CA LYS A 135 3.53 4.74 17.56
C LYS A 135 2.80 3.50 17.02
N TYR A 136 2.29 3.55 15.79
CA TYR A 136 1.63 2.40 15.17
C TYR A 136 2.63 1.49 14.47
N LEU A 137 3.65 2.07 13.84
CA LEU A 137 4.69 1.33 13.11
C LEU A 137 5.59 0.51 14.04
N LYS A 138 5.60 0.81 15.35
CA LYS A 138 6.21 -0.02 16.40
C LYS A 138 5.54 -1.39 16.57
N LEU A 139 4.34 -1.61 16.04
CA LEU A 139 3.68 -2.91 16.09
C LEU A 139 4.16 -3.82 14.95
N PRO A 140 4.41 -5.12 15.18
CA PRO A 140 5.08 -5.98 14.22
C PRO A 140 4.29 -6.18 12.91
N TYR A 141 2.95 -6.19 12.96
CA TYR A 141 2.05 -6.37 11.81
C TYR A 141 1.66 -5.08 11.08
N VAL A 142 2.25 -3.93 11.45
CA VAL A 142 1.97 -2.63 10.81
C VAL A 142 3.14 -2.21 9.93
N HIS A 143 2.83 -1.81 8.71
CA HIS A 143 3.76 -1.47 7.62
C HIS A 143 3.40 -0.10 7.02
N LEU A 144 4.19 0.35 6.04
CA LEU A 144 4.11 1.71 5.50
C LEU A 144 3.86 1.69 3.99
N GLY A 145 2.92 2.53 3.54
CA GLY A 145 2.77 2.93 2.14
C GLY A 145 3.09 4.42 1.98
N ILE A 146 3.62 4.82 0.84
CA ILE A 146 3.80 6.22 0.46
C ILE A 146 3.34 6.44 -0.98
N ASP A 147 2.65 7.56 -1.21
CA ASP A 147 2.09 7.95 -2.51
C ASP A 147 2.86 9.15 -3.10
N PRO A 148 3.85 8.92 -3.99
CA PRO A 148 4.60 10.00 -4.61
C PRO A 148 3.73 10.98 -5.41
N GLU A 149 2.61 10.53 -6.00
CA GLU A 149 1.69 11.37 -6.77
C GLU A 149 1.12 12.54 -5.96
N PHE A 150 1.11 12.43 -4.63
CA PHE A 150 0.64 13.46 -3.72
C PHE A 150 1.77 14.20 -3.01
N SER A 151 3.04 13.96 -3.36
CA SER A 151 4.15 14.79 -2.87
C SER A 151 4.36 16.00 -3.78
N MET A 152 3.72 17.10 -3.42
CA MET A 152 3.59 18.28 -4.28
C MET A 152 4.79 19.22 -4.16
N LYS A 153 5.99 18.75 -4.53
CA LYS A 153 7.27 19.49 -4.44
C LYS A 153 7.27 20.85 -5.16
N THR A 154 6.33 21.08 -6.07
CA THR A 154 6.18 22.34 -6.84
C THR A 154 5.30 23.39 -6.16
N GLY A 155 4.69 23.08 -5.01
CA GLY A 155 3.67 23.93 -4.39
C GLY A 155 2.27 23.81 -5.03
N ALA A 156 2.13 23.01 -6.10
CA ALA A 156 0.84 22.80 -6.75
C ALA A 156 -0.15 22.09 -5.81
N ARG A 157 -1.43 22.41 -5.99
CA ARG A 157 -2.51 21.78 -5.23
C ARG A 157 -2.59 20.27 -5.54
N PRO A 158 -2.72 19.39 -4.53
CA PRO A 158 -2.88 17.96 -4.77
C PRO A 158 -4.01 17.64 -5.76
N GLY A 159 -3.80 16.63 -6.60
CA GLY A 159 -4.76 16.21 -7.64
C GLY A 159 -4.82 17.11 -8.89
N THR A 160 -4.04 18.20 -8.95
CA THR A 160 -3.93 19.05 -10.17
C THR A 160 -2.74 18.70 -11.05
N LYS A 161 -1.70 18.11 -10.46
CA LYS A 161 -0.51 17.58 -11.13
C LYS A 161 -0.10 16.30 -10.39
N ILE A 162 0.65 15.44 -11.06
CA ILE A 162 1.28 14.28 -10.42
C ILE A 162 2.53 14.78 -9.68
N GLY A 163 2.58 14.52 -8.38
CA GLY A 163 3.71 14.79 -7.49
C GLY A 163 4.90 13.87 -7.75
N THR A 164 5.91 13.97 -6.88
CA THR A 164 7.13 13.19 -7.01
C THR A 164 7.85 13.01 -5.66
N TYR A 165 8.45 11.84 -5.49
CA TYR A 165 9.49 11.62 -4.49
C TYR A 165 10.83 11.40 -5.18
N ASP A 166 11.88 11.89 -4.53
CA ASP A 166 13.23 11.50 -4.88
C ASP A 166 13.64 10.23 -4.10
N ALA A 167 14.70 9.55 -4.57
CA ALA A 167 15.36 8.52 -3.80
C ALA A 167 15.74 8.98 -2.38
N ALA A 168 16.06 10.26 -2.18
CA ALA A 168 16.29 10.82 -0.85
C ALA A 168 15.07 10.69 0.08
N ASP A 169 13.86 10.99 -0.40
CA ASP A 169 12.61 10.85 0.38
C ASP A 169 12.35 9.38 0.74
N ILE A 170 12.57 8.46 -0.20
CA ILE A 170 12.41 7.02 0.02
C ILE A 170 13.46 6.51 1.03
N ASN A 171 14.71 6.98 0.92
CA ASN A 171 15.78 6.64 1.86
C ASN A 171 15.50 7.15 3.27
N ASP A 172 14.88 8.33 3.43
CA ASP A 172 14.42 8.81 4.74
C ASP A 172 13.38 7.86 5.34
N ALA A 173 12.43 7.36 4.55
CA ALA A 173 11.45 6.37 5.00
C ALA A 173 12.11 5.01 5.36
N VAL A 174 13.07 4.55 4.56
CA VAL A 174 13.85 3.33 4.84
C VAL A 174 14.61 3.47 6.16
N GLN A 175 15.34 4.57 6.37
CA GLN A 175 16.08 4.81 7.60
C GLN A 175 15.16 4.88 8.82
N PHE A 176 14.01 5.54 8.68
CA PHE A 176 13.01 5.62 9.74
C PHE A 176 12.47 4.25 10.14
N LEU A 177 12.03 3.43 9.17
CA LEU A 177 11.54 2.08 9.43
C LEU A 177 12.63 1.16 9.99
N SER A 178 13.86 1.26 9.45
CA SER A 178 15.03 0.51 9.89
C SER A 178 15.38 0.78 11.36
N ARG A 179 15.29 2.05 11.79
CA ARG A 179 15.42 2.46 13.20
C ARG A 179 14.32 1.84 14.06
N ILE A 180 13.04 1.95 13.64
CA ILE A 180 11.92 1.34 14.38
C ILE A 180 12.12 -0.16 14.56
N VAL A 181 12.52 -0.87 13.50
CA VAL A 181 12.78 -2.31 13.56
C VAL A 181 13.86 -2.64 14.59
N LYS A 182 14.98 -1.92 14.56
CA LYS A 182 16.10 -2.14 15.48
C LYS A 182 15.73 -1.84 16.93
N GLU A 183 15.10 -0.70 17.19
CA GLU A 183 14.77 -0.24 18.55
C GLU A 183 13.71 -1.11 19.23
N ASN A 184 12.82 -1.73 18.45
CA ASN A 184 11.68 -2.49 18.97
C ASN A 184 11.81 -4.00 18.71
N ASN A 185 12.97 -4.45 18.23
CA ASN A 185 13.28 -5.84 17.90
C ASN A 185 12.19 -6.52 17.03
N LEU A 186 11.77 -5.83 15.96
CA LEU A 186 10.68 -6.27 15.09
C LEU A 186 11.20 -7.13 13.93
N PRO A 187 10.33 -7.94 13.31
CA PRO A 187 10.60 -8.45 11.97
C PRO A 187 10.71 -7.30 10.95
N PRO A 188 11.34 -7.52 9.79
CA PRO A 188 11.48 -6.51 8.75
C PRO A 188 10.15 -5.90 8.32
N LYS A 189 10.16 -4.58 8.07
CA LYS A 189 8.99 -3.85 7.56
C LYS A 189 8.91 -3.96 6.05
N VAL A 190 7.70 -3.85 5.52
CA VAL A 190 7.47 -3.62 4.09
C VAL A 190 7.18 -2.14 3.89
N LEU A 191 7.89 -1.52 2.94
CA LEU A 191 7.62 -0.18 2.43
C LEU A 191 7.06 -0.32 1.02
N VAL A 192 5.80 0.06 0.83
CA VAL A 192 5.18 0.15 -0.50
C VAL A 192 5.37 1.56 -1.03
N VAL A 193 5.91 1.68 -2.24
CA VAL A 193 6.05 2.95 -2.97
C VAL A 193 5.21 2.87 -4.23
N HIS A 194 4.12 3.63 -4.26
CA HIS A 194 3.16 3.63 -5.37
C HIS A 194 3.74 4.34 -6.61
N ARG A 195 3.56 3.75 -7.79
CA ARG A 195 4.11 4.29 -9.05
C ARG A 195 3.29 3.89 -10.26
N PHE A 196 2.84 4.88 -11.04
CA PHE A 196 2.21 4.64 -12.34
C PHE A 196 2.71 5.55 -13.47
N THR A 197 3.69 6.41 -13.18
CA THR A 197 4.46 7.12 -14.20
C THR A 197 5.94 7.12 -13.86
N GLN A 198 6.79 7.37 -14.85
CA GLN A 198 8.23 7.41 -14.63
C GLN A 198 8.62 8.53 -13.65
N ARG A 199 8.02 9.73 -13.75
CA ARG A 199 8.48 10.90 -12.98
C ARG A 199 8.04 10.92 -11.51
N MET A 200 7.21 9.97 -11.09
CA MET A 200 6.78 9.85 -9.68
C MET A 200 7.93 9.50 -8.74
N VAL A 201 8.94 8.79 -9.23
CA VAL A 201 10.15 8.46 -8.45
C VAL A 201 11.38 8.86 -9.26
N THR A 202 12.14 9.81 -8.74
CA THR A 202 13.40 10.25 -9.36
C THR A 202 14.60 9.57 -8.71
N ASN A 203 15.68 9.43 -9.48
CA ASN A 203 16.95 8.90 -9.00
C ASN A 203 16.88 7.50 -8.35
N TYR A 204 15.97 6.63 -8.81
CA TYR A 204 15.70 5.32 -8.17
C TYR A 204 16.95 4.46 -7.89
N LYS A 205 18.01 4.58 -8.72
CA LYS A 205 19.30 3.90 -8.52
C LYS A 205 20.02 4.28 -7.23
N ASN A 206 19.65 5.41 -6.63
CA ASN A 206 20.19 5.91 -5.37
C ASN A 206 19.38 5.43 -4.14
N ILE A 207 18.28 4.71 -4.33
CA ILE A 207 17.53 4.07 -3.25
C ILE A 207 18.41 3.00 -2.60
N LYS A 208 18.52 3.04 -1.27
CA LYS A 208 19.37 2.16 -0.48
C LYS A 208 18.52 1.05 0.13
N LEU A 209 18.94 -0.19 -0.12
CA LEU A 209 18.32 -1.36 0.50
C LEU A 209 18.84 -1.56 1.92
N ASP A 210 17.96 -2.01 2.82
CA ASP A 210 18.29 -2.38 4.20
C ASP A 210 17.60 -3.73 4.50
N PRO A 211 18.28 -4.73 5.07
CA PRO A 211 17.66 -6.03 5.38
C PRO A 211 16.46 -5.94 6.33
N ARG A 212 16.31 -4.83 7.06
CA ARG A 212 15.16 -4.55 7.95
C ARG A 212 13.96 -3.95 7.21
N VAL A 213 14.10 -3.58 5.94
CA VAL A 213 13.04 -2.95 5.14
C VAL A 213 12.99 -3.54 3.74
N ALA A 214 11.93 -4.30 3.45
CA ALA A 214 11.61 -4.77 2.11
C ALA A 214 10.87 -3.68 1.33
N ILE A 215 11.41 -3.24 0.21
CA ILE A 215 10.82 -2.20 -0.64
C ILE A 215 10.04 -2.85 -1.79
N VAL A 216 8.78 -2.44 -1.94
CA VAL A 216 7.89 -2.81 -3.04
C VAL A 216 7.66 -1.58 -3.90
N MET A 217 8.04 -1.66 -5.18
CA MET A 217 7.61 -0.69 -6.18
C MET A 217 6.27 -1.18 -6.75
N ASP A 218 5.18 -0.53 -6.38
CA ASP A 218 3.81 -0.97 -6.70
C ASP A 218 3.27 -0.26 -7.94
N MET A 219 2.89 -1.03 -8.96
CA MET A 219 2.26 -0.47 -10.16
C MET A 219 0.83 -0.03 -9.84
N ASP A 220 0.63 1.29 -9.67
CA ASP A 220 -0.63 1.92 -9.23
C ASP A 220 -1.44 2.56 -10.38
N GLY A 221 -1.24 2.06 -11.60
CA GLY A 221 -1.91 2.55 -12.81
C GLY A 221 -3.21 1.80 -13.07
N TRP A 222 -4.23 2.51 -13.54
CA TRP A 222 -5.49 1.90 -13.96
C TRP A 222 -5.69 1.92 -15.47
N GLY A 223 -6.48 0.99 -15.96
CA GLY A 223 -6.84 0.89 -17.37
C GLY A 223 -6.96 -0.56 -17.86
N PRO A 224 -7.18 -0.74 -19.17
CA PRO A 224 -7.24 -2.08 -19.75
C PRO A 224 -5.94 -2.86 -19.55
N PRO A 225 -5.97 -4.21 -19.56
CA PRO A 225 -4.81 -5.07 -19.31
C PRO A 225 -3.54 -4.66 -20.06
N SER A 226 -3.62 -4.39 -21.36
CA SER A 226 -2.45 -4.04 -22.17
C SER A 226 -1.78 -2.74 -21.71
N LEU A 227 -2.53 -1.73 -21.29
CA LEU A 227 -1.96 -0.49 -20.74
C LEU A 227 -1.27 -0.75 -19.40
N LYS A 228 -1.84 -1.63 -18.58
CA LYS A 228 -1.24 -1.99 -17.29
C LYS A 228 0.04 -2.80 -17.47
N ILE A 229 0.06 -3.75 -18.39
CA ILE A 229 1.27 -4.51 -18.75
C ILE A 229 2.36 -3.57 -19.27
N ASP A 230 2.02 -2.64 -20.18
CA ASP A 230 2.97 -1.66 -20.70
C ASP A 230 3.52 -0.75 -19.59
N SER A 231 2.65 -0.27 -18.69
CA SER A 231 3.05 0.61 -17.58
C SER A 231 3.91 -0.13 -16.54
N TYR A 232 3.61 -1.41 -16.27
CA TYR A 232 4.44 -2.28 -15.43
C TYR A 232 5.84 -2.42 -16.01
N ARG A 233 5.94 -2.76 -17.31
CA ARG A 233 7.22 -2.84 -18.02
C ARG A 233 7.98 -1.52 -17.94
N ASP A 234 7.32 -0.41 -18.24
CA ASP A 234 8.00 0.86 -18.45
C ASP A 234 8.40 1.58 -17.15
N TYR A 235 7.65 1.40 -16.06
CA TYR A 235 7.88 2.15 -14.82
C TYR A 235 8.33 1.29 -13.63
N ILE A 236 8.14 -0.03 -13.70
CA ILE A 236 8.60 -0.96 -12.65
C ILE A 236 9.80 -1.79 -13.15
N VAL A 237 9.67 -2.47 -14.30
CA VAL A 237 10.72 -3.38 -14.80
C VAL A 237 11.97 -2.63 -15.25
N LYS A 238 11.82 -1.50 -15.97
CA LYS A 238 12.96 -0.69 -16.43
C LYS A 238 13.67 0.09 -15.31
N GLU A 239 13.05 0.19 -14.15
CA GLU A 239 13.58 0.90 -12.99
C GLU A 239 13.47 0.08 -11.70
N PRO A 240 14.17 -1.06 -11.64
CA PRO A 240 14.02 -2.02 -10.55
C PRO A 240 14.63 -1.48 -9.25
N VAL A 241 14.04 -1.86 -8.12
CA VAL A 241 14.55 -1.56 -6.77
C VAL A 241 14.76 -2.84 -5.96
N GLN A 242 13.70 -3.55 -5.57
CA GLN A 242 13.82 -4.81 -4.84
C GLN A 242 12.68 -5.78 -5.17
N TYR A 243 11.46 -5.46 -4.76
CA TYR A 243 10.26 -6.25 -5.07
C TYR A 243 9.26 -5.41 -5.84
N THR A 244 8.31 -6.08 -6.48
CA THR A 244 7.29 -5.43 -7.30
C THR A 244 5.89 -5.70 -6.76
N GLY A 245 5.02 -4.71 -6.97
CA GLY A 245 3.60 -4.78 -6.68
C GLY A 245 2.77 -4.52 -7.93
N PHE A 246 1.50 -4.90 -7.86
CA PHE A 246 0.53 -4.64 -8.89
C PHE A 246 -0.84 -4.36 -8.29
N LYS A 247 -1.40 -3.19 -8.59
CA LYS A 247 -2.74 -2.82 -8.16
C LYS A 247 -3.79 -3.18 -9.19
N LEU A 248 -4.97 -3.55 -8.75
CA LEU A 248 -6.15 -3.90 -9.54
C LEU A 248 -7.31 -3.02 -9.10
N PHE A 249 -7.95 -2.35 -10.06
CA PHE A 249 -9.06 -1.45 -9.77
C PHE A 249 -10.37 -2.07 -10.24
N TYR A 250 -11.25 -2.44 -9.31
CA TYR A 250 -12.51 -3.14 -9.62
C TYR A 250 -13.37 -2.38 -10.64
N TYR A 251 -13.32 -1.05 -10.61
CA TYR A 251 -14.11 -0.20 -11.49
C TYR A 251 -13.28 0.47 -12.58
N ASN A 252 -12.09 0.98 -12.26
CA ASN A 252 -11.33 1.80 -13.20
C ASN A 252 -10.68 0.98 -14.33
N ASP A 253 -10.30 -0.26 -14.07
CA ASP A 253 -9.71 -1.13 -15.10
C ASP A 253 -10.78 -1.59 -16.12
N LEU A 254 -12.06 -1.57 -15.73
CA LEU A 254 -13.19 -1.96 -16.58
C LEU A 254 -13.80 -0.81 -17.40
N LYS A 255 -13.19 0.39 -17.40
CA LYS A 255 -13.75 1.56 -18.10
C LYS A 255 -13.64 1.49 -19.64
N LYS A 256 -12.76 0.66 -20.18
CA LYS A 256 -12.49 0.57 -21.62
C LYS A 256 -12.30 -0.88 -22.07
N VAL A 257 -12.66 -1.17 -23.31
CA VAL A 257 -12.35 -2.44 -23.96
C VAL A 257 -10.88 -2.43 -24.41
N ASP A 258 -10.19 -3.54 -24.18
CA ASP A 258 -8.82 -3.71 -24.65
C ASP A 258 -8.78 -4.38 -26.02
N HIS A 259 -8.74 -3.57 -27.07
CA HIS A 259 -8.68 -4.06 -28.45
C HIS A 259 -7.39 -4.85 -28.76
N ARG A 260 -6.32 -4.69 -27.95
CA ARG A 260 -5.06 -5.44 -28.09
C ARG A 260 -5.07 -6.78 -27.36
N SER A 261 -6.03 -7.00 -26.46
CA SER A 261 -6.14 -8.26 -25.72
C SER A 261 -7.06 -9.26 -26.44
N ASN A 262 -6.99 -10.52 -25.99
CA ASN A 262 -7.94 -11.56 -26.39
C ASN A 262 -9.34 -11.32 -25.80
N HIS A 263 -9.45 -10.52 -24.72
CA HIS A 263 -10.71 -10.12 -24.14
C HIS A 263 -11.34 -9.01 -24.99
N LYS A 264 -12.47 -9.31 -25.64
CA LYS A 264 -13.24 -8.35 -26.46
C LYS A 264 -14.31 -7.58 -25.66
N VAL A 265 -14.18 -7.60 -24.34
CA VAL A 265 -15.01 -6.90 -23.35
C VAL A 265 -14.10 -6.27 -22.31
N PRO A 266 -14.55 -5.30 -21.50
CA PRO A 266 -13.76 -4.79 -20.38
C PRO A 266 -13.38 -5.93 -19.44
N HIS A 267 -12.11 -5.96 -19.03
CA HIS A 267 -11.53 -7.10 -18.32
C HIS A 267 -10.63 -6.62 -17.18
N LEU A 268 -10.83 -7.18 -15.99
CA LEU A 268 -9.94 -6.99 -14.85
C LEU A 268 -8.97 -8.17 -14.87
N MET A 269 -7.66 -7.88 -14.89
CA MET A 269 -6.66 -8.94 -14.97
C MET A 269 -6.83 -9.97 -13.85
N GLU A 270 -6.87 -11.24 -14.22
CA GLU A 270 -6.97 -12.37 -13.32
C GLU A 270 -5.61 -12.70 -12.69
N PRO A 271 -5.57 -13.45 -11.57
CA PRO A 271 -4.32 -13.84 -10.93
C PRO A 271 -3.31 -14.47 -11.90
N ALA A 272 -3.74 -15.37 -12.80
CA ALA A 272 -2.85 -16.01 -13.76
C ALA A 272 -2.19 -15.02 -14.74
N GLU A 273 -2.92 -13.99 -15.17
CA GLU A 273 -2.40 -12.95 -16.06
C GLU A 273 -1.38 -12.07 -15.34
N VAL A 274 -1.67 -11.64 -14.11
CA VAL A 274 -0.71 -10.87 -13.30
C VAL A 274 0.52 -11.71 -12.94
N LEU A 275 0.36 -13.01 -12.67
CA LEU A 275 1.45 -13.95 -12.40
C LEU A 275 2.31 -14.27 -13.63
N SER A 276 1.86 -13.90 -14.83
CA SER A 276 2.67 -14.02 -16.06
C SER A 276 3.63 -12.85 -16.27
N LEU A 277 3.51 -11.79 -15.46
CA LEU A 277 4.44 -10.66 -15.48
C LEU A 277 5.79 -11.06 -14.90
N GLU A 278 6.87 -10.51 -15.46
CA GLU A 278 8.22 -10.67 -14.94
C GLU A 278 8.86 -9.30 -14.60
N PRO A 279 9.40 -9.12 -13.39
CA PRO A 279 9.37 -10.07 -12.26
C PRO A 279 7.93 -10.26 -11.75
N LYS A 280 7.62 -11.43 -11.17
CA LYS A 280 6.28 -11.70 -10.63
C LYS A 280 5.95 -10.80 -9.44
N PRO A 281 4.83 -10.05 -9.46
CA PRO A 281 4.42 -9.22 -8.33
C PRO A 281 4.23 -10.01 -7.04
N LEU A 282 4.80 -9.50 -5.95
CA LEU A 282 4.69 -10.07 -4.60
C LEU A 282 3.74 -9.29 -3.69
N TYR A 283 3.31 -8.12 -4.12
CA TYR A 283 2.30 -7.31 -3.44
C TYR A 283 1.15 -7.04 -4.42
N ILE A 284 -0.05 -7.47 -4.08
CA ILE A 284 -1.26 -7.27 -4.88
C ILE A 284 -2.18 -6.38 -4.08
N GLN A 285 -2.67 -5.31 -4.70
CA GLN A 285 -3.59 -4.38 -4.06
C GLN A 285 -4.88 -4.28 -4.85
N TYR A 286 -6.02 -4.45 -4.20
CA TYR A 286 -7.33 -4.20 -4.79
C TYR A 286 -7.89 -2.86 -4.30
N GLN A 287 -8.42 -2.07 -5.24
CA GLN A 287 -9.12 -0.82 -4.99
C GLN A 287 -10.47 -0.76 -5.71
#